data_AF-A0A524KM81-F1
#
_entry.id   AF-A0A524KM81-F1
#
_cell.length_a   1.000
_cell.length_b   1.000
_cell.length_c   1.000
_cell.angle_alpha   90.00
_cell.angle_beta   90.00
_cell.angle_gamma   90.00
#
_symmetry.space_group_name_H-M   'P 1'
#
loop_
_entity.id
_entity.type
_entity.pdbx_description
1 polymer ?
#
loop_
_entity_poly.entity_id
_entity_poly.type
_entity_poly.pdbx_seq_one_letter_code
_entity_poly.pdbx_strand_id
1 'polypeptide(L)' 'MHLIDSARLIRALAILLPAIVLAGCGTGSGKTPIRATPYVGVLVDSPVEGAKFVTVTQSGLTTADGEFRYYPG' A
#
# COMPACT_ATOMS: atom_id res chain seq x y z
N MET A 1 -41.25 -16.72 -32.93
CA MET A 1 -39.90 -17.31 -32.82
C MET A 1 -38.78 -16.27 -32.57
N HIS A 2 -38.96 -14.97 -32.85
CA HIS A 2 -37.92 -13.94 -32.62
C HIS A 2 -37.68 -13.50 -31.15
N LEU A 3 -38.62 -13.78 -30.22
CA LEU A 3 -38.49 -13.35 -28.82
C LEU A 3 -37.55 -14.25 -27.97
N ILE A 4 -37.24 -15.45 -28.45
CA ILE A 4 -36.40 -16.43 -27.74
C ILE A 4 -34.91 -16.18 -28.02
N ASP A 5 -34.58 -15.66 -29.20
CA ASP A 5 -33.20 -15.28 -29.58
C ASP A 5 -32.72 -14.02 -28.86
N SER A 6 -33.58 -13.01 -28.68
CA SER A 6 -33.25 -11.81 -27.92
C SER A 6 -32.99 -12.11 -26.44
N ALA A 7 -33.77 -13.02 -25.83
CA ALA A 7 -33.54 -13.47 -24.45
C ALA A 7 -32.22 -14.27 -24.30
N ARG A 8 -31.81 -15.03 -25.33
CA ARG A 8 -30.53 -15.74 -25.37
C ARG A 8 -29.34 -14.79 -25.57
N LEU A 9 -29.49 -13.78 -26.44
CA LEU A 9 -28.50 -12.72 -26.66
C LEU A 9 -28.30 -11.85 -25.41
N ILE A 10 -29.39 -11.48 -24.71
CA ILE A 10 -29.32 -10.71 -23.46
C ILE A 10 -28.62 -11.51 -22.36
N ARG A 11 -28.91 -12.82 -22.24
CA ARG A 11 -28.22 -13.70 -21.28
C ARG A 11 -26.73 -13.88 -21.61
N ALA A 12 -26.38 -14.02 -22.88
CA ALA A 12 -24.98 -14.12 -23.30
C ALA A 12 -24.21 -12.83 -23.01
N LEU A 13 -24.82 -11.67 -23.25
CA LEU A 13 -24.22 -10.36 -22.99
C LEU A 13 -24.00 -10.09 -21.48
N ALA A 14 -24.93 -10.54 -20.64
CA ALA A 14 -24.85 -10.42 -19.18
C ALA A 14 -23.68 -11.21 -18.56
N ILE A 15 -23.25 -12.30 -19.20
CA ILE A 15 -22.14 -13.15 -18.74
C ILE A 15 -20.78 -12.62 -19.26
N LEU A 16 -20.75 -11.94 -20.40
CA LEU A 16 -19.53 -11.43 -21.04
C LEU A 16 -19.05 -10.08 -20.47
N LEU A 17 -19.95 -9.25 -19.93
CA LEU A 17 -19.62 -7.95 -19.35
C LEU A 17 -18.59 -7.99 -18.19
N PRO A 18 -18.67 -8.90 -17.19
CA PRO A 18 -17.77 -8.88 -16.04
C PRO A 18 -16.33 -9.32 -16.37
N ALA A 19 -16.10 -10.04 -17.48
CA ALA A 19 -14.77 -10.53 -17.85
C ALA A 19 -13.83 -9.40 -18.32
N ILE A 20 -14.38 -8.32 -18.89
CA ILE A 20 -13.60 -7.20 -19.43
C ILE A 20 -13.10 -6.28 -18.31
N VAL A 21 -13.85 -6.18 -17.21
CA VAL A 21 -13.50 -5.32 -16.06
C VAL A 21 -12.28 -5.85 -15.30
N LEU A 22 -11.97 -7.15 -15.38
CA LEU A 22 -10.85 -7.77 -14.65
C LEU A 22 -9.50 -7.72 -15.37
N ALA A 23 -9.43 -7.32 -16.66
CA ALA A 23 -8.17 -7.28 -17.41
C ALA A 23 -7.28 -6.05 -17.12
N GLY A 24 -7.70 -5.19 -16.18
CA GLY A 24 -7.01 -3.95 -15.83
C GLY A 24 -5.94 -4.07 -14.74
N CYS A 25 -5.13 -5.13 -14.71
CA CYS A 25 -3.92 -5.13 -13.87
C CYS A 25 -2.72 -4.71 -14.73
N GLY A 26 -2.57 -3.40 -14.92
CA GLY A 26 -1.37 -2.82 -15.50
C GLY A 26 -0.21 -2.95 -14.52
N THR A 27 0.80 -3.75 -14.86
CA THR A 27 2.05 -3.81 -14.09
C THR A 27 2.83 -2.51 -14.30
N GLY A 28 2.68 -1.56 -13.37
CA GLY A 28 3.46 -0.35 -13.36
C GLY A 28 4.90 -0.67 -12.93
N SER A 29 5.86 -0.52 -13.84
CA SER A 29 7.28 -0.47 -13.47
C SER A 29 7.54 0.83 -12.71
N GLY A 30 7.26 0.82 -11.41
CA GLY A 30 7.65 1.87 -10.49
C GLY A 30 9.17 1.89 -10.42
N LYS A 31 9.79 3.00 -10.85
CA LYS A 31 11.18 3.30 -10.48
C LYS A 31 11.20 3.34 -8.97
N THR A 32 11.82 2.36 -8.32
CA THR A 32 12.01 2.39 -6.88
C THR A 32 12.79 3.67 -6.58
N PRO A 33 12.20 4.67 -5.92
CA PRO A 33 12.97 5.83 -5.52
C PRO A 33 14.11 5.28 -4.64
N ILE A 34 15.34 5.69 -4.94
CA ILE A 34 16.47 5.44 -4.04
C ILE A 34 16.14 6.24 -2.77
N ARG A 35 15.43 5.59 -1.85
CA ARG A 35 15.06 6.17 -0.57
C ARG A 35 16.33 6.12 0.27
N ALA A 36 16.71 7.25 0.84
CA ALA A 36 17.83 7.28 1.79
C ALA A 36 17.59 6.20 2.86
N THR A 37 18.68 5.59 3.32
CA THR A 37 18.63 4.69 4.47
C THR A 37 18.39 5.53 5.72
N PRO A 38 17.37 5.24 6.53
CA PRO A 38 17.11 6.00 7.75
C PRO A 38 18.22 5.78 8.77
N TYR A 39 18.50 6.81 9.56
CA TYR A 39 19.36 6.74 10.74
C TYR A 39 18.59 6.14 11.90
N VAL A 40 19.30 5.57 12.87
CA VAL A 40 18.73 4.97 14.09
C VAL A 40 19.24 5.75 15.29
N GLY A 41 18.32 6.31 16.07
CA GLY A 41 18.58 6.83 17.41
C GLY A 41 18.10 5.84 18.46
N VAL A 42 18.67 5.90 19.67
CA VAL A 42 18.30 5.03 20.80
C VAL A 42 18.18 5.84 22.09
N LEU A 43 17.18 5.53 22.91
CA LEU A 43 17.03 6.09 24.25
C LEU A 43 17.96 5.35 25.24
N VAL A 44 19.09 5.97 25.58
CA VAL A 44 20.16 5.32 26.38
C VAL A 44 19.78 5.14 27.85
N ASP A 45 19.24 6.17 28.48
CA ASP A 45 19.01 6.17 29.94
C ASP A 45 17.74 5.38 30.34
N SER A 46 16.82 5.18 29.40
CA SER A 46 15.58 4.42 29.61
C SER A 46 15.00 3.99 28.26
N PRO A 47 15.37 2.81 27.74
CA PRO A 47 14.66 2.18 26.63
C PRO A 47 13.18 2.03 27.00
N VAL A 48 12.30 2.60 26.20
CA VAL A 48 10.85 2.52 26.40
C VAL A 48 10.22 2.16 25.08
N GLU A 49 9.42 1.10 25.06
CA GLU A 49 8.59 0.74 23.92
C GLU A 49 7.40 1.69 23.80
N GLY A 50 7.05 2.09 22.58
CA GLY A 50 5.83 2.85 22.36
C GLY A 50 5.90 4.33 22.75
N ALA A 51 7.09 4.86 23.07
CA ALA A 51 7.27 6.28 23.30
C ALA A 51 7.14 7.05 21.97
N LYS A 52 6.33 8.11 21.96
CA LYS A 52 6.12 8.92 20.75
C LYS A 52 7.33 9.82 20.50
N PHE A 53 7.90 9.75 19.30
CA PHE A 53 8.96 10.65 18.87
C PHE A 53 8.52 11.52 17.69
N VAL A 54 9.10 12.72 17.58
CA VAL A 54 8.90 13.65 16.48
C VAL A 54 10.26 14.28 16.14
N THR A 55 10.62 14.23 14.87
CA THR A 55 11.77 14.93 14.28
C THR A 55 11.27 15.84 13.16
N VAL A 56 12.19 16.60 12.55
CA VAL A 56 11.88 17.43 11.37
C VAL A 56 11.34 16.60 10.21
N THR A 57 11.80 15.34 10.07
CA THR A 57 11.51 14.51 8.90
C THR A 57 10.51 13.39 9.17
N GLN A 58 10.36 12.95 10.42
CA GLN A 58 9.59 11.76 10.78
C GLN A 58 8.96 11.85 12.16
N SER A 59 7.92 11.05 12.37
CA SER A 59 7.36 10.79 13.69
C SER A 59 6.91 9.34 13.77
N GLY A 60 6.80 8.82 14.99
CA GLY A 60 6.43 7.42 15.20
C GLY A 60 6.54 7.01 16.66
N LEU A 61 6.70 5.70 16.87
CA LEU A 61 6.89 5.10 18.19
C LEU A 61 8.25 4.39 18.25
N THR A 62 8.84 4.37 19.43
CA THR A 62 10.07 3.61 19.71
C THR A 62 9.80 2.11 19.81
N THR A 63 10.83 1.31 19.52
CA THR A 63 10.83 -0.14 19.74
C THR A 63 11.06 -0.51 21.21
N ALA A 64 11.02 -1.81 21.54
CA ALA A 64 11.35 -2.31 22.88
C ALA A 64 12.76 -1.93 23.35
N ASP A 65 13.70 -1.84 22.41
CA ASP A 65 15.08 -1.41 22.68
C ASP A 65 15.22 0.13 22.75
N GLY A 66 14.11 0.87 22.68
CA GLY A 66 14.10 2.32 22.67
C GLY A 66 14.58 2.93 21.35
N GLU A 67 14.64 2.14 20.27
CA GLU A 67 15.10 2.63 18.96
C GLU A 67 14.03 3.44 18.24
N PHE A 68 14.45 4.50 17.55
CA PHE A 68 13.60 5.23 16.61
C PHE A 68 14.36 5.56 15.32
N ARG A 69 13.66 5.47 14.19
CA ARG A 69 14.21 5.74 12.87
C ARG A 69 13.89 7.17 12.43
N TYR A 70 14.86 7.86 11.85
CA TYR A 70 14.69 9.22 11.34
C TYR A 70 15.55 9.48 10.09
N TYR A 71 15.17 10.49 9.30
CA TYR A 71 16.05 11.05 8.28
C TYR A 71 16.70 12.34 8.81
N PRO A 72 17.99 12.61 8.54
CA PRO A 72 18.56 13.92 8.80
C PRO A 72 17.80 14.97 7.97
N GLY A 73 17.50 16.10 8.61
CA GLY A 73 16.84 17.25 7.99
C GLY A 73 17.84 18.28 7.47
#